data_AF-A0A932PDE9-F1
#
_entry.id   AF-A0A932PDE9-F1
#
_cell.length_a   1.000
_cell.length_b   1.000
_cell.length_c   1.000
_cell.angle_alpha   90.00
_cell.angle_beta   90.00
_cell.angle_gamma   90.00
#
_symmetry.space_group_name_H-M   'P 1'
#
loop_
_entity.id
_entity.type
_entity.pdbx_description
1 polymer ?
#
loop_
_entity_poly.entity_id
_entity_poly.type
_entity_poly.pdbx_seq_one_letter_code
_entity_poly.pdbx_strand_id
1 'polypeptide(L)'
;MRQKLTGRQEVRYNSQTDSTPPLGFENVAKSVGQVLTEFTLDPLGKVIRRRQIIESQNSGDGQITIPLPAEPVPVGHSWSFAYDLDVPLNSGGVKKIKTQQVFKLLSVKNDVATISVQTQILTPIHDPAIEAQVMQRASTGEVRFDVTQGRIISQQMDVDKSVVGFSGAASSMHCLTRFSERLQSGAQSTAQQPTPVTK
;
A
#
# COMPACT_ATOMS: atom_id res chain seq x y z
N MET A 1 13.73 2.22 -13.76
CA MET A 1 14.24 1.58 -12.53
C MET A 1 15.75 1.71 -12.46
N ARG A 2 16.30 1.90 -11.25
CA ARG A 2 17.74 1.96 -10.97
C ARG A 2 18.03 1.09 -9.75
N GLN A 3 18.95 0.14 -9.86
CA GLN A 3 19.39 -0.70 -8.74
C GLN A 3 20.89 -0.55 -8.54
N LYS A 4 21.30 -0.24 -7.31
CA LYS A 4 22.71 -0.18 -6.89
C LYS A 4 22.90 -1.08 -5.69
N LEU A 5 23.72 -2.12 -5.86
CA LEU A 5 24.12 -3.02 -4.80
C LEU A 5 25.62 -2.84 -4.57
N THR A 6 26.05 -2.79 -3.30
CA THR A 6 27.48 -2.65 -2.97
C THR A 6 28.27 -3.79 -3.61
N GLY A 7 29.34 -3.45 -4.35
CA GLY A 7 30.18 -4.42 -5.06
C GLY A 7 29.60 -4.94 -6.39
N ARG A 8 28.45 -4.42 -6.87
CA ARG A 8 27.90 -4.75 -8.21
C ARG A 8 27.77 -3.51 -9.08
N GLN A 9 27.87 -3.71 -10.39
CA GLN A 9 27.61 -2.64 -11.36
C GLN A 9 26.16 -2.20 -11.26
N GLU A 10 25.93 -0.89 -11.36
CA GLU A 10 24.59 -0.30 -11.35
C GLU A 10 23.80 -0.77 -12.58
N VAL A 11 22.58 -1.25 -12.34
CA VAL A 11 21.65 -1.64 -13.40
C VAL A 11 20.62 -0.55 -13.60
N ARG A 12 20.41 -0.14 -14.85
CA ARG A 12 19.36 0.80 -15.28
C ARG A 12 18.47 0.12 -16.32
N TYR A 13 17.18 0.36 -16.21
CA TYR A 13 16.17 -0.14 -17.15
C TYR A 13 14.98 0.82 -17.23
N ASN A 14 14.54 1.12 -18.43
CA ASN A 14 13.36 1.89 -18.74
C ASN A 14 12.46 1.10 -19.70
N SER A 15 11.33 0.59 -19.19
CA SER A 15 10.38 -0.20 -19.98
C SER A 15 9.70 0.56 -21.12
N GLN A 16 9.88 1.88 -21.22
CA GLN A 16 9.41 2.68 -22.36
C GLN A 16 10.40 2.72 -23.52
N THR A 17 11.70 2.50 -23.27
CA THR A 17 12.76 2.64 -24.28
C THR A 17 13.53 1.35 -24.53
N ASP A 18 13.56 0.45 -23.54
CA ASP A 18 14.41 -0.73 -23.55
C ASP A 18 13.56 -1.98 -23.80
N SER A 19 13.92 -2.77 -24.81
CA SER A 19 13.18 -3.98 -25.20
C SER A 19 13.54 -5.21 -24.37
N THR A 20 14.75 -5.24 -23.79
CA THR A 20 15.28 -6.40 -23.07
C THR A 20 15.38 -6.07 -21.59
N PRO A 21 14.57 -6.70 -20.72
CA PRO A 21 14.69 -6.49 -19.29
C PRO A 21 16.03 -7.04 -18.77
N PRO A 22 16.64 -6.39 -17.78
CA PRO A 22 17.81 -6.94 -17.10
C PRO A 22 17.44 -8.23 -16.34
N LEU A 23 18.46 -9.08 -16.14
CA LEU A 23 18.35 -10.32 -15.36
C LEU A 23 17.65 -10.09 -14.02
N GLY A 24 16.60 -10.88 -13.75
CA GLY A 24 15.78 -10.80 -12.54
C GLY A 24 14.56 -9.86 -12.64
N PHE A 25 14.39 -9.15 -13.75
CA PHE A 25 13.24 -8.25 -13.99
C PHE A 25 12.28 -8.78 -15.06
N GLU A 26 12.48 -9.99 -15.58
CA GLU A 26 11.68 -10.59 -16.66
C GLU A 26 10.20 -10.71 -16.26
N ASN A 27 9.93 -11.09 -15.01
CA ASN A 27 8.56 -11.21 -14.49
C ASN A 27 7.86 -9.86 -14.39
N VAL A 28 8.58 -8.81 -13.98
CA VAL A 28 8.05 -7.43 -13.92
C VAL A 28 7.80 -6.90 -15.32
N ALA A 29 8.69 -7.17 -16.29
CA ALA A 29 8.49 -6.76 -17.67
C ALA A 29 7.25 -7.42 -18.30
N LYS A 30 7.04 -8.73 -18.06
CA LYS A 30 5.85 -9.46 -18.52
C LYS A 30 4.55 -8.92 -17.93
N SER A 31 4.59 -8.29 -16.75
CA SER A 31 3.40 -7.79 -16.07
C SER A 31 2.93 -6.41 -16.56
N VAL A 32 3.75 -5.70 -17.35
CA VAL A 32 3.40 -4.37 -17.86
C VAL A 32 2.24 -4.47 -18.84
N GLY A 33 1.20 -3.65 -18.62
CA GLY A 33 -0.01 -3.63 -19.45
C GLY A 33 -0.98 -4.77 -19.19
N GLN A 34 -0.68 -5.68 -18.25
CA GLN A 34 -1.57 -6.78 -17.87
C GLN A 34 -2.34 -6.44 -16.59
N VAL A 35 -3.58 -6.92 -16.48
CA VAL A 35 -4.35 -6.80 -15.24
C VAL A 35 -3.81 -7.81 -14.23
N LEU A 36 -3.24 -7.32 -13.13
CA LEU A 36 -2.64 -8.17 -12.10
C LEU A 36 -3.67 -8.70 -11.10
N THR A 37 -4.55 -7.80 -10.66
CA THR A 37 -5.53 -8.05 -9.61
C THR A 37 -6.78 -7.24 -9.89
N GLU A 38 -7.93 -7.85 -9.69
CA GLU A 38 -9.22 -7.17 -9.71
C GLU A 38 -9.77 -7.00 -8.30
N PHE A 39 -10.25 -5.80 -8.00
CA PHE A 39 -10.82 -5.42 -6.72
C PHE A 39 -12.30 -5.08 -6.89
N THR A 40 -13.12 -5.50 -5.94
CA THR A 40 -14.48 -4.97 -5.77
C THR A 40 -14.54 -4.27 -4.42
N LEU A 41 -14.97 -3.01 -4.43
CA LEU A 41 -15.12 -2.17 -3.26
C LEU A 41 -16.60 -1.97 -2.95
N ASP A 42 -16.93 -1.82 -1.67
CA ASP A 42 -18.22 -1.24 -1.27
C ASP A 42 -18.19 0.30 -1.40
N PRO A 43 -19.33 1.00 -1.22
CA PRO A 43 -19.39 2.47 -1.29
C PRO A 43 -18.53 3.19 -0.26
N LEU A 44 -18.10 2.51 0.81
CA LEU A 44 -17.22 3.05 1.84
C LEU A 44 -15.75 2.79 1.53
N GLY A 45 -15.41 2.19 0.38
CA GLY A 45 -14.04 1.90 -0.02
C GLY A 45 -13.46 0.63 0.61
N LYS A 46 -14.27 -0.20 1.28
CA LYS A 46 -13.82 -1.48 1.81
C LYS A 46 -13.74 -2.52 0.68
N VAL A 47 -12.64 -3.26 0.61
CA VAL A 47 -12.50 -4.39 -0.31
C VAL A 47 -13.43 -5.52 0.11
N ILE A 48 -14.44 -5.82 -0.72
CA ILE A 48 -15.38 -6.93 -0.52
C ILE A 48 -15.00 -8.17 -1.36
N ARG A 49 -14.20 -7.98 -2.42
CA ARG A 49 -13.64 -9.08 -3.20
C ARG A 49 -12.28 -8.70 -3.78
N ARG A 50 -11.34 -9.63 -3.72
CA ARG A 50 -10.04 -9.56 -4.41
C ARG A 50 -9.88 -10.80 -5.26
N ARG A 51 -9.61 -10.63 -6.55
CA ARG A 51 -9.30 -11.71 -7.48
C ARG A 51 -7.92 -11.46 -8.07
N GLN A 52 -6.95 -12.28 -7.64
CA GLN A 52 -5.61 -12.29 -8.22
C GLN A 52 -5.69 -12.96 -9.59
N ILE A 53 -5.24 -12.27 -10.64
CA ILE A 53 -5.21 -12.80 -12.01
C ILE A 53 -3.82 -13.35 -12.33
N ILE A 54 -2.79 -12.60 -11.94
CA ILE A 54 -1.38 -13.00 -12.09
C ILE A 54 -0.76 -13.16 -10.71
N GLU A 55 -0.12 -14.29 -10.45
CA GLU A 55 0.67 -14.47 -9.24
C GLU A 55 1.79 -13.43 -9.21
N SER A 56 1.71 -12.53 -8.24
CA SER A 56 2.72 -11.51 -8.00
C SER A 56 3.25 -11.70 -6.59
N GLN A 57 4.56 -11.63 -6.40
CA GLN A 57 5.16 -11.77 -5.07
C GLN A 57 4.78 -10.63 -4.10
N ASN A 58 4.20 -9.55 -4.62
CA ASN A 58 3.70 -8.40 -3.87
C ASN A 58 2.18 -8.30 -3.95
N SER A 59 1.47 -9.40 -3.66
CA SER A 59 0.04 -9.36 -3.35
C SER A 59 -0.14 -8.45 -2.14
N GLY A 60 -0.30 -7.14 -2.35
CA GLY A 60 -0.27 -6.17 -1.27
C GLY A 60 -1.41 -6.46 -0.29
N ASP A 61 -1.14 -6.97 0.90
CA ASP A 61 -2.19 -7.28 1.90
C ASP A 61 -2.88 -6.02 2.47
N GLY A 62 -2.46 -4.83 2.03
CA GLY A 62 -3.09 -3.55 2.33
C GLY A 62 -4.31 -3.25 1.45
N GLN A 63 -5.10 -2.26 1.89
CA GLN A 63 -6.20 -1.72 1.10
C GLN A 63 -5.67 -0.90 -0.09
N ILE A 64 -6.43 -0.92 -1.19
CA ILE A 64 -6.15 -0.10 -2.38
C ILE A 64 -6.63 1.36 -2.20
N THR A 65 -7.44 1.63 -1.18
CA THR A 65 -8.01 2.96 -0.88
C THR A 65 -8.20 3.14 0.63
N ILE A 66 -8.67 4.32 1.05
CA ILE A 66 -9.09 4.58 2.43
C ILE A 66 -10.52 4.07 2.65
N PRO A 67 -10.77 3.25 3.68
CA PRO A 67 -12.10 2.89 4.12
C PRO A 67 -12.69 4.06 4.92
N LEU A 68 -13.79 4.60 4.44
CA LEU A 68 -14.54 5.63 5.12
C LEU A 68 -15.47 5.00 6.16
N PRO A 69 -15.71 5.66 7.30
CA PRO A 69 -16.70 5.21 8.27
C PRO A 69 -18.12 5.47 7.73
N ALA A 70 -19.09 4.68 8.21
CA ALA A 70 -20.49 4.85 7.85
C ALA A 70 -21.07 6.18 8.36
N GLU A 71 -20.60 6.62 9.53
CA GLU A 71 -21.03 7.85 10.17
C GLU A 71 -20.07 9.01 9.87
N PRO A 72 -20.58 10.24 9.71
CA PRO A 72 -19.75 11.43 9.55
C PRO A 72 -18.73 11.60 10.69
N VAL A 73 -17.50 11.95 10.33
CA VAL A 73 -16.42 12.19 11.30
C VAL A 73 -16.18 13.69 11.43
N PRO A 74 -16.31 14.27 12.63
CA PRO A 74 -15.93 15.65 12.86
C PRO A 74 -14.41 15.86 12.74
N VAL A 75 -14.00 17.06 12.34
CA VAL A 75 -12.58 17.45 12.33
C VAL A 75 -11.97 17.22 13.72
N GLY A 76 -10.79 16.61 13.75
CA GLY A 76 -10.06 16.24 14.97
C GLY A 76 -10.32 14.81 15.45
N HIS A 77 -11.38 14.15 14.98
CA HIS A 77 -11.69 12.77 15.35
C HIS A 77 -11.00 11.73 14.46
N SER A 78 -10.97 10.50 14.96
CA SER A 78 -10.27 9.37 14.34
C SER A 78 -11.19 8.17 14.16
N TRP A 79 -10.88 7.34 13.18
CA TRP A 79 -11.47 6.02 12.98
C TRP A 79 -10.38 5.02 12.63
N SER A 80 -10.67 3.74 12.83
CA SER A 80 -9.68 2.68 12.63
C SER A 80 -10.21 1.57 11.77
N PHE A 81 -9.32 0.97 11.00
CA PHE A 81 -9.59 -0.22 10.21
C PHE A 81 -8.58 -1.32 10.56
N ALA A 82 -9.06 -2.43 11.11
CA ALA A 82 -8.23 -3.57 11.46
C ALA A 82 -7.96 -4.44 10.23
N TYR A 83 -6.72 -4.91 10.09
CA TYR A 83 -6.34 -5.88 9.07
C TYR A 83 -5.17 -6.74 9.56
N ASP A 84 -5.07 -7.95 9.02
CA ASP A 84 -4.01 -8.89 9.38
C ASP A 84 -2.96 -8.92 8.26
N LEU A 85 -1.69 -8.92 8.64
CA LEU A 85 -0.55 -9.12 7.76
C LEU A 85 -0.07 -10.56 7.87
N ASP A 86 0.11 -11.23 6.74
CA ASP A 86 0.67 -12.58 6.70
C ASP A 86 2.18 -12.49 6.39
N VAL A 87 2.99 -12.88 7.37
CA VAL A 87 4.46 -12.77 7.31
C VAL A 87 5.08 -14.16 7.21
N PRO A 88 5.82 -14.48 6.13
CA PRO A 88 6.48 -15.77 6.01
C PRO A 88 7.60 -15.92 7.06
N LEU A 89 7.69 -17.12 7.64
CA LEU A 89 8.72 -17.50 8.61
C LEU A 89 9.86 -18.25 7.93
N ASN A 90 11.08 -18.03 8.42
CA ASN A 90 12.28 -18.75 7.93
C ASN A 90 12.20 -20.27 8.16
N SER A 91 11.44 -20.71 9.16
CA SER A 91 11.22 -22.13 9.47
C SER A 91 10.29 -22.85 8.50
N GLY A 92 9.71 -22.14 7.52
CA GLY A 92 8.53 -22.58 6.80
C GLY A 92 7.28 -22.31 7.63
N GLY A 93 6.27 -21.69 7.00
CA GLY A 93 5.02 -21.27 7.65
C GLY A 93 4.78 -19.77 7.55
N VAL A 94 3.61 -19.34 8.03
CA VAL A 94 3.16 -17.94 8.01
C VAL A 94 2.75 -17.53 9.41
N LYS A 95 3.28 -16.40 9.90
CA LYS A 95 2.83 -15.75 11.12
C LYS A 95 1.86 -14.63 10.77
N LYS A 96 0.68 -14.68 11.35
CA LYS A 96 -0.32 -13.63 11.25
C LYS A 96 -0.02 -12.51 12.26
N ILE A 97 0.16 -11.29 11.77
CA ILE A 97 0.44 -10.10 12.55
C ILE A 97 -0.81 -9.20 12.52
N LYS A 98 -1.39 -8.95 13.69
CA LYS A 98 -2.53 -8.06 13.83
C LYS A 98 -2.09 -6.63 13.67
N THR A 99 -2.77 -5.89 12.81
CA THR A 99 -2.50 -4.48 12.57
C THR A 99 -3.81 -3.68 12.49
N GLN A 100 -3.69 -2.36 12.62
CA GLN A 100 -4.78 -1.45 12.31
C GLN A 100 -4.24 -0.20 11.63
N GLN A 101 -4.99 0.32 10.65
CA GLN A 101 -4.78 1.68 10.17
C GLN A 101 -5.65 2.61 11.00
N VAL A 102 -5.04 3.66 11.54
CA VAL A 102 -5.73 4.74 12.24
C VAL A 102 -5.73 5.95 11.32
N PHE A 103 -6.91 6.48 11.10
CA PHE A 103 -7.16 7.66 10.29
C PHE A 103 -7.63 8.79 11.20
N LYS A 104 -7.20 10.02 10.93
CA LYS A 104 -7.69 11.21 11.64
C LYS A 104 -8.02 12.30 10.64
N LEU A 105 -9.23 12.85 10.75
CA LEU A 105 -9.62 13.99 9.94
C LEU A 105 -8.95 15.25 10.49
N LEU A 106 -7.95 15.78 9.79
CA LEU A 106 -7.19 16.95 10.23
C LEU A 106 -7.90 18.26 9.91
N SER A 107 -8.51 18.36 8.72
CA SER A 107 -9.24 19.55 8.29
C SER A 107 -10.10 19.26 7.07
N VAL A 108 -11.11 20.10 6.84
CA VAL A 108 -11.83 20.18 5.56
C VAL A 108 -11.78 21.63 5.09
N LYS A 109 -11.27 21.88 3.87
CA LYS A 109 -11.19 23.21 3.26
C LYS A 109 -11.50 23.12 1.78
N ASN A 110 -12.41 23.95 1.28
CA ASN A 110 -12.83 23.97 -0.14
C ASN A 110 -13.17 22.55 -0.64
N ASP A 111 -14.00 21.83 0.12
CA ASP A 111 -14.41 20.44 -0.15
C ASP A 111 -13.29 19.40 -0.20
N VAL A 112 -12.08 19.76 0.23
CA VAL A 112 -10.96 18.83 0.36
C VAL A 112 -10.70 18.52 1.83
N ALA A 113 -10.87 17.24 2.18
CA ALA A 113 -10.48 16.70 3.47
C ALA A 113 -8.98 16.34 3.47
N THR A 114 -8.26 16.77 4.51
CA THR A 114 -6.91 16.30 4.81
C THR A 114 -7.01 15.27 5.92
N ILE A 115 -6.55 14.06 5.66
CA ILE A 115 -6.66 12.90 6.56
C ILE A 115 -5.24 12.38 6.83
N SER A 116 -4.83 12.29 8.10
CA SER A 116 -3.59 11.57 8.44
C SER A 116 -3.86 10.08 8.52
N VAL A 117 -2.90 9.27 8.12
CA VAL A 117 -2.95 7.81 8.15
C VAL A 117 -1.75 7.28 8.91
N GLN A 118 -1.97 6.32 9.81
CA GLN A 118 -0.91 5.63 10.53
C GLN A 118 -1.24 4.14 10.64
N THR A 119 -0.29 3.30 10.24
CA THR A 119 -0.37 1.86 10.54
C THR A 119 0.19 1.57 11.93
N GLN A 120 -0.61 0.92 12.77
CA GLN A 120 -0.24 0.45 14.10
C GLN A 120 -0.14 -1.08 14.11
N ILE A 121 0.97 -1.59 14.64
CA ILE A 121 1.20 -3.02 14.83
C ILE A 121 0.70 -3.40 16.22
N LEU A 122 -0.26 -4.32 16.29
CA LEU A 122 -0.91 -4.73 17.54
C LEU A 122 -0.31 -6.01 18.12
N THR A 123 0.25 -6.88 17.27
CA THR A 123 0.96 -8.08 17.73
C THR A 123 2.38 -7.73 18.16
N PRO A 124 2.81 -8.05 19.40
CA PRO A 124 4.20 -7.89 19.80
C PRO A 124 5.16 -8.69 18.91
N ILE A 125 6.27 -8.07 18.51
CA ILE A 125 7.31 -8.67 17.69
C ILE A 125 8.62 -8.64 18.47
N HIS A 126 9.24 -9.81 18.63
CA HIS A 126 10.53 -9.97 19.32
C HIS A 126 11.62 -10.52 18.40
N ASP A 127 11.25 -11.00 17.23
CA ASP A 127 12.18 -11.52 16.22
C ASP A 127 12.53 -10.40 15.24
N PRO A 128 13.80 -9.94 15.18
CA PRO A 128 14.23 -8.90 14.25
C PRO A 128 13.98 -9.22 12.77
N ALA A 129 13.99 -10.50 12.37
CA ALA A 129 13.71 -10.89 11.00
C ALA A 129 12.23 -10.66 10.64
N ILE A 130 11.32 -10.86 11.59
CA ILE A 130 9.90 -10.54 11.44
C ILE A 130 9.69 -9.02 11.48
N GLU A 131 10.38 -8.33 12.39
CA GLU A 131 10.29 -6.88 12.51
C GLU A 131 10.72 -6.17 11.23
N ALA A 132 11.80 -6.63 10.58
CA ALA A 132 12.27 -6.12 9.30
C ALA A 132 11.25 -6.28 8.16
N GLN A 133 10.44 -7.35 8.17
CA GLN A 133 9.39 -7.56 7.17
C GLN A 133 8.15 -6.69 7.45
N VAL A 134 7.75 -6.56 8.72
CA VAL A 134 6.55 -5.82 9.10
C VAL A 134 6.78 -4.31 9.05
N MET A 135 7.97 -3.82 9.42
CA MET A 135 8.25 -2.38 9.47
C MET A 135 8.04 -1.70 8.12
N GLN A 136 8.31 -2.43 7.02
CA GLN A 136 8.19 -1.92 5.65
C GLN A 136 6.74 -1.63 5.28
N ARG A 137 5.79 -2.25 5.99
CA ARG A 137 4.34 -2.07 5.82
C ARG A 137 3.75 -1.08 6.83
N ALA A 138 4.54 -0.63 7.80
CA ALA A 138 4.07 0.21 8.90
C ALA A 138 4.24 1.71 8.60
N SER A 139 3.61 2.16 7.51
CA SER A 139 3.73 3.53 7.01
C SER A 139 2.88 4.54 7.79
N THR A 140 3.33 5.80 7.76
CA THR A 140 2.57 6.98 8.19
C THR A 140 2.47 7.98 7.05
N GLY A 141 1.40 8.75 6.98
CA GLY A 141 1.20 9.62 5.84
C GLY A 141 -0.03 10.51 5.91
N GLU A 142 -0.32 11.14 4.79
CA GLU A 142 -1.46 12.03 4.62
C GLU A 142 -2.15 11.77 3.28
N VAL A 143 -3.47 11.93 3.29
CA VAL A 143 -4.33 11.82 2.12
C VAL A 143 -5.20 13.06 1.99
N ARG A 144 -5.30 13.54 0.74
CA ARG A 144 -6.22 14.60 0.33
C ARG A 144 -7.38 13.96 -0.41
N PHE A 145 -8.58 14.12 0.14
CA PHE A 145 -9.80 13.51 -0.36
C PHE A 145 -10.79 14.59 -0.82
N ASP A 146 -11.28 14.47 -2.05
CA ASP A 146 -12.35 15.29 -2.62
C ASP A 146 -13.69 14.77 -2.06
N VAL A 147 -14.27 15.52 -1.13
CA VAL A 147 -15.49 15.11 -0.43
C VAL A 147 -16.69 15.12 -1.37
N THR A 148 -16.75 16.10 -2.28
CA THR A 148 -17.86 16.25 -3.24
C THR A 148 -17.88 15.14 -4.28
N GLN A 149 -16.70 14.77 -4.80
CA GLN A 149 -16.58 13.77 -5.87
C GLN A 149 -16.27 12.36 -5.35
N GLY A 150 -16.06 12.20 -4.03
CA GLY A 150 -15.86 10.91 -3.39
C GLY A 150 -14.57 10.20 -3.81
N ARG A 151 -13.46 10.93 -3.99
CA ARG A 151 -12.20 10.37 -4.52
C ARG A 151 -10.94 10.92 -3.87
N ILE A 152 -9.87 10.14 -3.94
CA ILE A 152 -8.53 10.58 -3.53
C ILE A 152 -7.95 11.52 -4.59
N ILE A 153 -7.52 12.72 -4.17
CA ILE A 153 -6.78 13.67 -5.00
C ILE A 153 -5.29 13.33 -4.97
N SER A 154 -4.76 13.04 -3.80
CA SER A 154 -3.37 12.68 -3.61
C SER A 154 -3.16 11.97 -2.29
N GLN A 155 -2.15 11.11 -2.23
CA GLN A 155 -1.69 10.52 -0.98
C GLN A 155 -0.18 10.42 -0.95
N GLN A 156 0.38 10.56 0.25
CA GLN A 156 1.78 10.30 0.54
C GLN A 156 1.87 9.39 1.75
N MET A 157 2.71 8.36 1.66
CA MET A 157 3.03 7.46 2.77
C MET A 157 4.54 7.36 2.90
N ASP A 158 5.05 7.43 4.12
CA ASP A 158 6.45 7.38 4.44
C ASP A 158 6.72 6.22 5.42
N VAL A 159 7.89 5.61 5.28
CA VAL A 159 8.47 4.70 6.28
C VAL A 159 9.89 5.20 6.54
N ASP A 160 10.22 5.38 7.82
CA ASP A 160 11.57 5.65 8.29
C ASP A 160 11.79 4.82 9.56
N LYS A 161 12.38 3.63 9.41
CA LYS A 161 12.53 2.65 10.49
C LYS A 161 13.84 1.89 10.37
N SER A 162 14.42 1.55 11.52
CA SER A 162 15.65 0.76 11.59
C SER A 162 15.46 -0.47 12.46
N VAL A 163 16.05 -1.58 12.07
CA VAL A 163 16.14 -2.81 12.87
C VAL A 163 17.58 -3.30 12.90
N VAL A 164 18.00 -3.76 14.07
CA VAL A 164 19.28 -4.42 14.31
C VAL A 164 19.04 -5.91 14.49
N GLY A 165 19.92 -6.75 13.97
CA GLY A 165 19.87 -8.19 14.18
C GLY A 165 19.05 -8.98 13.15
N PHE A 166 18.50 -8.35 12.11
CA PHE A 166 17.57 -9.00 11.17
C PHE A 166 18.18 -10.19 10.39
N SER A 167 19.50 -10.17 10.18
CA SER A 167 20.28 -11.21 9.51
C SER A 167 21.53 -11.55 10.33
N GLY A 168 21.34 -11.75 11.64
CA GLY A 168 22.41 -12.04 12.61
C GLY A 168 22.83 -10.83 13.43
N ALA A 169 23.49 -11.07 14.57
CA ALA A 169 23.69 -10.06 15.63
C ALA A 169 24.42 -8.77 15.20
N ALA A 170 25.25 -8.83 14.16
CA ALA A 170 26.00 -7.67 13.64
C ALA A 170 25.31 -6.97 12.46
N SER A 171 24.09 -7.37 12.08
CA SER A 171 23.37 -6.79 10.94
C SER A 171 22.50 -5.61 11.36
N SER A 172 22.31 -4.64 10.46
CA SER A 172 21.29 -3.59 10.59
C SER A 172 20.62 -3.31 9.26
N MET A 173 19.34 -2.96 9.31
CA MET A 173 18.54 -2.52 8.18
C MET A 173 17.95 -1.16 8.52
N HIS A 174 18.10 -0.21 7.61
CA HIS A 174 17.38 1.06 7.64
C HIS A 174 16.47 1.12 6.41
N CYS A 175 15.16 1.20 6.67
CA CYS A 175 14.14 1.30 5.64
C CYS A 175 13.66 2.75 5.58
N LEU A 176 14.01 3.43 4.49
CA LEU A 176 13.49 4.74 4.13
C LEU A 176 12.70 4.61 2.82
N THR A 177 11.38 4.78 2.90
CA THR A 177 10.52 4.75 1.71
C THR A 177 9.57 5.94 1.71
N ARG A 178 9.27 6.42 0.50
CA ARG A 178 8.20 7.38 0.24
C ARG A 178 7.38 6.90 -0.94
N PHE A 179 6.11 6.64 -0.68
CA PHE A 179 5.08 6.45 -1.68
C PHE A 179 4.37 7.77 -1.91
N SER A 180 4.10 8.11 -3.18
CA SER A 180 3.35 9.30 -3.54
C SER A 180 2.47 9.01 -4.74
N GLU A 181 1.20 9.35 -4.61
CA GLU A 181 0.21 9.21 -5.66
C GLU A 181 -0.54 10.54 -5.82
N ARG A 182 -0.87 10.87 -7.06
CA ARG A 182 -1.67 12.04 -7.41
C ARG A 182 -2.61 11.69 -8.53
N LEU A 183 -3.85 12.17 -8.43
CA LEU A 183 -4.83 12.12 -9.49
C LEU A 183 -4.33 12.96 -10.67
N GLN A 184 -4.15 12.35 -11.83
CA GLN A 184 -3.76 13.06 -13.04
C GLN A 184 -4.96 13.75 -13.68
N SER A 185 -4.77 15.01 -14.11
CA SER A 185 -5.77 15.79 -14.83
C SER A 185 -5.96 15.24 -16.26
N GLY A 186 -7.17 14.80 -16.59
CA GLY A 186 -7.55 14.26 -17.90
C GLY A 186 -8.93 13.58 -17.85
N ALA A 187 -9.54 13.29 -19.00
CA ALA A 187 -10.79 12.53 -19.05
C ALA A 187 -10.53 11.11 -18.50
N GLN A 188 -11.04 10.84 -17.29
CA GLN A 188 -10.93 9.53 -16.67
C GLN A 188 -12.22 8.77 -16.92
N SER A 189 -12.10 7.57 -17.48
CA SER A 189 -13.22 6.63 -17.54
C SER A 189 -13.37 6.00 -16.17
N THR A 190 -14.34 6.45 -15.38
CA THR A 190 -14.75 5.75 -14.16
C THR A 190 -15.62 4.55 -14.53
N ALA A 191 -15.57 3.49 -13.73
CA ALA A 191 -16.50 2.38 -13.88
C ALA A 191 -17.93 2.89 -13.62
N GLN A 192 -18.83 2.66 -14.57
CA GLN A 192 -20.25 2.98 -14.38
C GLN A 192 -20.90 1.88 -13.52
N GLN A 193 -21.79 2.29 -12.61
CA GLN A 193 -22.55 1.36 -11.80
C GLN A 193 -23.37 0.44 -12.73
N PRO A 194 -23.29 -0.90 -12.59
CA PRO A 194 -24.13 -1.80 -13.36
C PRO A 194 -25.60 -1.46 -13.11
N THR A 195 -26.38 -1.28 -14.17
CA THR A 195 -27.82 -1.02 -14.05
C THR A 195 -28.46 -2.17 -13.28
N PRO A 196 -29.19 -1.91 -12.18
CA PRO A 196 -29.84 -2.98 -11.43
C PRO A 196 -30.87 -3.66 -12.34
N VAL A 197 -30.71 -4.98 -12.53
CA VAL A 197 -31.68 -5.80 -13.26
C VAL A 197 -32.94 -5.88 -12.41
N THR A 198 -33.98 -5.14 -12.81
CA THR A 198 -35.31 -5.24 -12.20
C THR A 198 -35.90 -6.59 -12.61
N LYS A 199 -36.26 -7.43 -11.63
CA LYS A 199 -37.09 -8.62 -11.86
C LYS A 199 -38.56 -8.23 -11.96
#